data_AF-A0A949KGB2-F1
#
_entry.id   AF-A0A949KGB2-F1
#
_cell.length_a   1.000
_cell.length_b   1.000
_cell.length_c   1.000
_cell.angle_alpha   90.00
_cell.angle_beta   90.00
_cell.angle_gamma   90.00
#
_symmetry.space_group_name_H-M   'P 1'
#
loop_
_entity.id
_entity.type
_entity.pdbx_description
1 polymer ?
#
loop_
_entity_poly.entity_id
_entity_poly.type
_entity_poly.pdbx_seq_one_letter_code
_entity_poly.pdbx_strand_id
1 'polypeptide(L)'
;MINTIKISAAAALVATVAFGAATLPAKADSVELGMLQCVVEGGAGFIFGSSKDLACEYTPANAEASSEAYFGVINKFGIDIGFTGTTVIAWAVLAPTTDFEYQPGSLAGNYRGVSAEASAVAGAGVNLLVGGSDETFSLQPLSVQAQEGVNIAVGIAEIELRSTAN
;
A
#
# COMPACT_ATOMS: atom_id res chain seq x y z
N MET A 1 20.00 1.44 84.56
CA MET A 1 20.08 2.87 84.19
C MET A 1 19.54 3.01 82.77
N ILE A 2 18.58 3.92 82.60
CA ILE A 2 17.92 4.28 81.35
C ILE A 2 18.91 4.98 80.42
N ASN A 3 18.94 4.63 79.13
CA ASN A 3 18.73 5.65 78.09
C ASN A 3 18.25 5.04 76.77
N THR A 4 17.14 5.59 76.28
CA THR A 4 16.51 5.31 75.00
C THR A 4 17.05 6.31 73.98
N ILE A 5 17.55 5.85 72.82
CA ILE A 5 17.65 6.71 71.62
C ILE A 5 17.14 5.90 70.43
N LYS A 6 15.95 6.28 69.96
CA LYS A 6 15.39 5.88 68.67
C LYS A 6 15.91 6.86 67.62
N ILE A 7 16.61 6.37 66.60
CA ILE A 7 16.72 7.08 65.31
C ILE A 7 16.56 6.05 64.20
N SER A 8 15.42 6.15 63.53
CA SER A 8 15.08 5.46 62.29
C SER A 8 15.99 5.90 61.15
N ALA A 9 16.56 4.96 60.42
CA ALA A 9 17.09 5.20 59.08
C ALA A 9 16.60 4.08 58.18
N ALA A 10 15.59 4.41 57.36
CA ALA A 10 15.01 3.52 56.38
C ALA A 10 16.08 3.10 55.36
N ALA A 11 16.29 1.79 55.22
CA ALA A 11 17.11 1.23 54.15
C ALA A 11 16.38 1.42 52.81
N ALA A 12 16.69 2.52 52.12
CA ALA A 12 16.26 2.74 50.74
C ALA A 12 17.08 1.83 49.83
N LEU A 13 16.58 0.61 49.59
CA LEU A 13 17.02 -0.24 48.49
C LEU A 13 16.57 0.42 47.19
N VAL A 14 17.49 1.13 46.53
CA VAL A 14 17.31 1.67 45.19
C VAL A 14 17.23 0.50 44.22
N ALA A 15 16.03 0.04 43.92
CA ALA A 15 15.79 -0.88 42.81
C ALA A 15 15.96 -0.08 41.50
N THR A 16 17.13 -0.18 40.89
CA THR A 16 17.35 0.27 39.51
C THR A 16 16.50 -0.60 38.59
N VAL A 17 15.29 -0.14 38.30
CA VAL A 17 14.45 -0.72 37.25
C VAL A 17 15.12 -0.36 35.92
N ALA A 18 15.82 -1.32 35.32
CA ALA A 18 16.29 -1.17 33.95
C ALA A 18 15.07 -1.07 33.04
N PHE A 19 14.70 0.15 32.65
CA PHE A 19 13.78 0.37 31.55
C PHE A 19 14.48 -0.15 30.29
N GLY A 20 14.15 -1.38 29.90
CA GLY A 20 14.42 -1.87 28.56
C GLY A 20 13.73 -0.91 27.59
N ALA A 21 14.52 -0.18 26.81
CA ALA A 21 14.00 0.59 25.70
C ALA A 21 13.29 -0.39 24.76
N ALA A 22 11.96 -0.42 24.79
CA ALA A 22 11.19 -1.02 23.72
C ALA A 22 11.50 -0.17 22.49
N THR A 23 12.38 -0.66 21.62
CA THR A 23 12.49 -0.14 20.25
C THR A 23 11.14 -0.42 19.61
N LEU A 24 10.25 0.57 19.63
CA LEU A 24 9.09 0.55 18.75
C LEU A 24 9.65 0.38 17.33
N PRO A 25 9.16 -0.59 16.54
CA PRO A 25 9.54 -0.64 15.14
C PRO A 25 9.22 0.73 14.56
N ALA A 26 10.24 1.41 14.03
CA ALA A 26 10.03 2.65 13.29
C ALA A 26 9.02 2.30 12.19
N LYS A 27 7.86 2.95 12.20
CA LYS A 27 6.94 2.89 11.07
C LYS A 27 7.78 3.29 9.86
N ALA A 28 7.96 2.39 8.90
CA ALA A 28 8.40 2.81 7.58
C ALA A 28 7.29 3.74 7.07
N ASP A 29 7.55 5.04 7.07
CA ASP A 29 6.67 6.01 6.44
C ASP A 29 6.74 5.73 4.94
N SER A 30 5.80 4.92 4.45
CA SER A 30 5.59 4.78 3.01
C SER A 30 5.19 6.13 2.45
N VAL A 31 5.84 6.57 1.38
CA VAL A 31 5.58 7.89 0.78
C VAL A 31 4.73 7.73 -0.45
N GLU A 32 3.68 8.55 -0.56
CA GLU A 32 2.88 8.64 -1.78
C GLU A 32 3.69 9.34 -2.88
N LEU A 33 3.97 8.61 -3.95
CA LEU A 33 4.66 9.11 -5.14
C LEU A 33 3.70 9.74 -6.14
N GLY A 34 2.40 9.46 -6.05
CA GLY A 34 1.39 9.97 -6.97
C GLY A 34 0.21 9.03 -7.12
N MET A 35 -0.51 9.20 -8.23
CA MET A 35 -1.76 8.48 -8.51
C MET A 35 -1.67 7.74 -9.82
N LEU A 36 -2.04 6.46 -9.81
CA LEU A 36 -2.23 5.65 -11.01
C LEU A 36 -3.74 5.52 -11.24
N GLN A 37 -4.24 6.08 -12.34
CA GLN A 37 -5.64 5.95 -12.74
C GLN A 37 -5.74 5.06 -13.96
N CYS A 38 -6.50 3.97 -13.87
CA CYS A 38 -6.70 3.05 -14.99
C CYS A 38 -8.17 2.94 -15.39
N VAL A 39 -8.39 2.91 -16.70
CA VAL A 39 -9.66 2.58 -17.33
C VAL A 39 -9.62 1.10 -17.68
N VAL A 40 -10.54 0.33 -17.12
CA VAL A 40 -10.72 -1.09 -17.42
C VAL A 40 -11.73 -1.23 -18.54
N GLU A 41 -11.37 -1.98 -19.59
CA GLU A 41 -12.26 -2.17 -20.73
C GLU A 41 -13.56 -2.89 -20.31
N GLY A 42 -14.70 -2.27 -20.68
CA GLY A 42 -16.01 -2.85 -20.48
C GLY A 42 -16.24 -4.09 -21.35
N GLY A 43 -17.11 -5.00 -20.90
CA GLY A 43 -17.54 -6.14 -21.69
C GLY A 43 -18.64 -6.93 -20.99
N ALA A 44 -19.38 -7.74 -21.74
CA ALA A 44 -20.46 -8.55 -21.18
C ALA A 44 -19.90 -9.62 -20.23
N GLY A 45 -20.00 -9.37 -18.93
CA GLY A 45 -19.74 -10.35 -17.88
C GLY A 45 -18.27 -10.58 -17.59
N PHE A 46 -17.85 -10.29 -16.37
CA PHE A 46 -16.62 -10.82 -15.83
C PHE A 46 -16.89 -12.24 -15.32
N ILE A 47 -16.37 -13.27 -16.01
CA ILE A 47 -16.40 -14.65 -15.49
C ILE A 47 -15.20 -14.81 -14.57
N PHE A 48 -15.38 -15.48 -13.43
CA PHE A 48 -14.30 -15.87 -12.53
C PHE A 48 -13.09 -16.43 -13.30
N GLY A 49 -11.92 -15.82 -13.11
CA GLY A 49 -10.68 -16.20 -13.78
C GLY A 49 -10.49 -15.62 -15.19
N SER A 50 -11.36 -14.71 -15.65
CA SER A 50 -11.11 -13.93 -16.87
C SER A 50 -10.02 -12.89 -16.63
N SER A 51 -9.28 -12.55 -17.68
CA SER A 51 -8.40 -11.38 -17.68
C SER A 51 -9.12 -10.18 -18.32
N LYS A 52 -8.80 -8.95 -17.90
CA LYS A 52 -9.31 -7.71 -18.51
C LYS A 52 -8.19 -6.71 -18.74
N ASP A 53 -8.15 -6.17 -19.95
CA ASP A 53 -7.19 -5.14 -20.31
C ASP A 53 -7.54 -3.81 -19.64
N LEU A 54 -6.49 -3.05 -19.36
CA LEU A 54 -6.57 -1.73 -18.76
C LEU A 54 -5.55 -0.78 -19.38
N ALA A 55 -5.95 0.48 -19.49
CA ALA A 55 -5.06 1.59 -19.85
C ALA A 55 -4.94 2.52 -18.65
N CYS A 56 -3.73 2.86 -18.24
CA CYS A 56 -3.48 3.73 -17.10
C CYS A 56 -2.72 5.00 -17.46
N GLU A 57 -2.96 6.01 -16.66
CA GLU A 57 -2.15 7.21 -16.55
C GLU A 57 -1.61 7.32 -15.12
N TYR A 58 -0.29 7.38 -14.98
CA TYR A 58 0.38 7.72 -13.74
C TYR A 58 0.64 9.22 -13.71
N THR A 59 0.14 9.87 -12.66
CA THR A 59 0.35 11.28 -12.37
C THR A 59 1.20 11.40 -11.12
N PRO A 60 2.46 11.82 -11.22
CA PRO A 60 3.33 12.03 -10.07
C PRO A 60 2.77 13.10 -9.12
N ALA A 61 3.01 12.93 -7.81
CA ALA A 61 2.72 13.96 -6.81
C ALA A 61 3.66 15.17 -6.95
N ASN A 62 4.85 14.96 -7.51
CA ASN A 62 5.77 16.03 -7.88
C ASN A 62 5.28 16.71 -9.17
N ALA A 63 4.87 17.98 -9.07
CA ALA A 63 4.38 18.77 -10.20
C ALA A 63 5.43 19.03 -11.31
N GLU A 64 6.71 18.83 -11.04
CA GLU A 64 7.79 18.96 -12.02
C GLU A 64 7.97 17.70 -12.87
N ALA A 65 7.49 16.55 -12.39
CA ALA A 65 7.55 15.29 -13.12
C ALA A 65 6.37 15.15 -14.10
N SER A 66 6.63 14.55 -15.26
CA SER A 66 5.61 14.36 -16.29
C SER A 66 4.77 13.11 -16.01
N SER A 67 3.49 13.15 -16.37
CA SER A 67 2.64 11.96 -16.36
C SER A 67 3.15 10.89 -17.34
N GLU A 68 2.88 9.63 -17.01
CA GLU A 68 3.30 8.47 -17.80
C GLU A 68 2.13 7.55 -18.13
N ALA A 69 2.09 7.07 -19.37
CA ALA A 69 1.09 6.09 -19.79
C ALA A 69 1.59 4.66 -19.55
N TYR A 70 0.71 3.85 -18.98
CA TYR A 70 0.90 2.41 -18.79
C TYR A 70 -0.27 1.65 -19.40
N PHE A 71 -0.05 0.38 -19.70
CA PHE A 71 -1.10 -0.56 -20.09
C PHE A 71 -0.90 -1.87 -19.34
N GLY A 72 -1.92 -2.71 -19.30
CA GLY A 72 -1.82 -3.92 -18.52
C GLY A 72 -3.05 -4.78 -18.58
N VAL A 73 -3.07 -5.74 -17.65
CA VAL A 73 -4.17 -6.69 -17.49
C VAL A 73 -4.45 -6.95 -16.02
N ILE A 74 -5.73 -7.03 -15.66
CA ILE A 74 -6.18 -7.54 -14.37
C ILE A 74 -6.44 -9.04 -14.53
N ASN A 75 -5.68 -9.87 -13.82
CA ASN A 75 -5.74 -11.33 -13.96
C ASN A 75 -6.68 -12.00 -12.95
N LYS A 76 -6.96 -11.34 -11.81
CA LYS A 76 -7.76 -11.95 -10.74
C LYS A 76 -8.58 -10.93 -9.99
N PHE A 77 -9.88 -11.24 -9.88
CA PHE A 77 -10.84 -10.52 -9.07
C PHE A 77 -11.38 -11.39 -7.94
N GLY A 78 -11.78 -10.72 -6.86
CA GLY A 78 -12.57 -11.23 -5.76
C GLY A 78 -13.96 -11.62 -6.23
N ILE A 79 -14.63 -12.42 -5.41
CA ILE A 79 -15.77 -13.24 -5.81
C ILE A 79 -17.00 -12.41 -6.22
N ASP A 80 -17.12 -11.17 -5.76
CA ASP A 80 -18.36 -10.40 -5.86
C ASP A 80 -18.32 -9.26 -6.90
N ILE A 81 -17.40 -9.32 -7.86
CA ILE A 81 -17.08 -8.20 -8.72
C ILE A 81 -17.47 -8.47 -10.18
N GLY A 82 -18.67 -8.04 -10.56
CA GLY A 82 -19.15 -8.06 -11.94
C GLY A 82 -19.19 -6.65 -12.53
N PHE A 83 -18.32 -6.35 -13.50
CA PHE A 83 -18.44 -5.14 -14.31
C PHE A 83 -19.33 -5.42 -15.53
N THR A 84 -20.29 -4.54 -15.78
CA THR A 84 -21.11 -4.56 -17.00
C THR A 84 -20.73 -3.46 -17.99
N GLY A 85 -19.82 -2.55 -17.61
CA GLY A 85 -19.36 -1.44 -18.43
C GLY A 85 -17.93 -0.99 -18.11
N THR A 86 -17.43 -0.03 -18.87
CA THR A 86 -16.13 0.62 -18.63
C THR A 86 -16.09 1.17 -17.22
N THR A 87 -15.00 0.90 -16.49
CA THR A 87 -14.84 1.37 -15.11
C THR A 87 -13.48 2.01 -14.92
N VAL A 88 -13.43 3.06 -14.13
CA VAL A 88 -12.20 3.73 -13.74
C VAL A 88 -11.82 3.26 -12.34
N ILE A 89 -10.54 2.95 -12.17
CA ILE A 89 -9.97 2.54 -10.89
C ILE A 89 -8.76 3.43 -10.62
N ALA A 90 -8.68 3.95 -9.39
CA ALA A 90 -7.59 4.80 -8.96
C ALA A 90 -6.81 4.15 -7.81
N TRP A 91 -5.49 4.19 -7.91
CA TRP A 91 -4.58 3.74 -6.88
C TRP A 91 -3.63 4.87 -6.48
N ALA A 92 -3.40 5.02 -5.18
CA ALA A 92 -2.22 5.73 -4.70
C ALA A 92 -1.01 4.82 -4.91
N VAL A 93 0.07 5.40 -5.45
CA VAL A 93 1.35 4.73 -5.66
C VAL A 93 2.25 5.07 -4.48
N LEU A 94 2.66 4.04 -3.74
CA LEU A 94 3.48 4.19 -2.54
C LEU A 94 4.87 3.58 -2.74
N ALA A 95 5.90 4.31 -2.30
CA ALA A 95 7.27 3.85 -2.17
C ALA A 95 7.63 3.47 -0.72
N PRO A 96 8.66 2.64 -0.50
CA PRO A 96 9.01 2.15 0.83
C PRO A 96 9.68 3.20 1.72
N THR A 97 10.32 4.22 1.13
CA THR A 97 11.09 5.25 1.84
C THR A 97 11.02 6.62 1.13
N THR A 98 11.41 7.67 1.85
CA THR A 98 11.47 9.06 1.36
C THR A 98 12.56 9.33 0.33
N ASP A 99 13.67 8.60 0.39
CA ASP A 99 14.82 8.76 -0.53
C ASP A 99 14.66 7.95 -1.82
N PHE A 100 13.44 7.50 -2.12
CA PHE A 100 13.17 6.69 -3.30
C PHE A 100 13.12 7.57 -4.55
N GLU A 101 14.10 7.39 -5.43
CA GLU A 101 14.17 8.07 -6.72
C GLU A 101 13.35 7.30 -7.76
N TYR A 102 12.19 7.84 -8.13
CA TYR A 102 11.34 7.25 -9.16
C TYR A 102 11.98 7.41 -10.55
N GLN A 103 12.06 6.31 -11.31
CA GLN A 103 12.53 6.32 -12.70
C GLN A 103 11.37 6.05 -13.68
N PRO A 104 11.38 6.64 -14.88
CA PRO A 104 10.35 6.37 -15.88
C PRO A 104 10.17 4.86 -16.13
N GLY A 105 8.93 4.41 -16.21
CA GLY A 105 8.59 3.00 -16.38
C GLY A 105 8.71 2.11 -15.13
N SER A 106 9.11 2.65 -13.97
CA SER A 106 9.34 1.84 -12.75
C SER A 106 8.09 1.14 -12.22
N LEU A 107 6.88 1.62 -12.56
CA LEU A 107 5.63 0.94 -12.21
C LEU A 107 5.36 -0.29 -13.07
N ALA A 108 6.15 -0.55 -14.12
CA ALA A 108 6.02 -1.78 -14.89
C ALA A 108 6.39 -2.97 -14.01
N GLY A 109 5.54 -3.99 -13.99
CA GLY A 109 5.75 -5.17 -13.17
C GLY A 109 4.48 -5.91 -12.81
N ASN A 110 4.68 -6.95 -12.02
CA ASN A 110 3.65 -7.84 -11.53
C ASN A 110 3.23 -7.39 -10.13
N TYR A 111 1.96 -7.03 -9.97
CA TYR A 111 1.37 -6.64 -8.70
C TYR A 111 0.51 -7.77 -8.15
N ARG A 112 0.68 -8.09 -6.87
CA ARG A 112 -0.08 -9.14 -6.18
C ARG A 112 -0.64 -8.63 -4.87
N GLY A 113 -1.87 -9.00 -4.57
CA GLY A 113 -2.54 -8.67 -3.32
C GLY A 113 -1.86 -9.34 -2.14
N VAL A 114 -1.48 -8.55 -1.14
CA VAL A 114 -1.03 -9.08 0.15
C VAL A 114 -2.25 -9.31 1.03
N SER A 115 -2.44 -10.55 1.50
CA SER A 115 -3.47 -10.84 2.50
C SER A 115 -3.07 -10.24 3.85
N ALA A 116 -4.06 -9.99 4.71
CA ALA A 116 -3.89 -9.35 6.03
C ALA A 116 -2.83 -10.03 6.93
N GLU A 117 -2.50 -11.30 6.68
CA GLU A 117 -1.49 -12.08 7.38
C GLU A 117 -0.07 -11.59 7.04
N ALA A 118 0.18 -11.21 5.79
CA ALA A 118 1.44 -10.63 5.32
C ALA A 118 1.55 -9.14 5.67
N SER A 119 0.41 -8.44 5.75
CA SER A 119 0.31 -7.05 6.19
C SER A 119 0.84 -6.79 7.61
N ALA A 120 0.89 -7.81 8.47
CA ALA A 120 1.50 -7.71 9.79
C ALA A 120 3.02 -7.42 9.74
N VAL A 121 3.69 -7.81 8.64
CA VAL A 121 5.12 -7.57 8.40
C VAL A 121 5.33 -6.18 7.78
N ALA A 122 4.41 -5.72 6.93
CA ALA A 122 4.50 -4.41 6.25
C ALA A 122 3.83 -3.26 7.03
N GLY A 123 3.10 -3.54 8.12
CA GLY A 123 2.45 -2.53 8.97
C GLY A 123 1.23 -1.84 8.35
N ALA A 124 0.80 -2.24 7.16
CA ALA A 124 -0.29 -1.63 6.41
C ALA A 124 -1.50 -2.57 6.37
N GLY A 125 -2.43 -2.43 7.31
CA GLY A 125 -3.65 -3.26 7.44
C GLY A 125 -4.71 -3.01 6.36
N VAL A 126 -4.30 -2.86 5.09
CA VAL A 126 -5.15 -2.49 3.95
C VAL A 126 -4.96 -3.46 2.80
N ASN A 127 -5.98 -3.58 1.94
CA ASN A 127 -5.92 -4.35 0.71
C ASN A 127 -4.95 -3.65 -0.26
N LEU A 128 -3.72 -4.15 -0.37
CA LEU A 128 -2.63 -3.51 -1.11
C LEU A 128 -2.12 -4.47 -2.16
N LEU A 129 -1.79 -3.95 -3.34
CA LEU A 129 -1.05 -4.71 -4.33
C LEU A 129 0.42 -4.31 -4.27
N VAL A 130 1.32 -5.26 -4.10
CA VAL A 130 2.77 -5.02 -4.09
C VAL A 130 3.39 -5.55 -5.37
N GLY A 131 4.30 -4.78 -5.98
CA GLY A 131 4.87 -5.12 -7.28
C GLY A 131 5.71 -4.00 -7.89
N GLY A 132 5.62 -3.88 -9.22
CA GLY A 132 6.45 -2.96 -10.01
C GLY A 132 7.88 -3.48 -10.20
N SER A 133 8.79 -2.58 -10.53
CA SER A 133 10.22 -2.92 -10.66
C SER A 133 10.77 -3.30 -9.29
N ASP A 134 11.49 -4.42 -9.21
CA ASP A 134 12.09 -4.97 -7.98
C ASP A 134 11.12 -5.18 -6.80
N GLU A 135 9.81 -5.28 -7.07
CA GLU A 135 8.75 -5.44 -6.06
C GLU A 135 8.71 -4.33 -4.99
N THR A 136 9.18 -3.12 -5.34
CA THR A 136 9.32 -2.01 -4.40
C THR A 136 8.07 -1.14 -4.26
N PHE A 137 7.12 -1.25 -5.20
CA PHE A 137 5.96 -0.36 -5.23
C PHE A 137 4.72 -1.00 -4.63
N SER A 138 3.87 -0.15 -4.08
CA SER A 138 2.62 -0.54 -3.46
C SER A 138 1.48 0.28 -4.04
N LEU A 139 0.46 -0.38 -4.61
CA LEU A 139 -0.74 0.25 -5.14
C LEU A 139 -1.86 0.12 -4.11
N GLN A 140 -2.23 1.26 -3.52
CA GLN A 140 -3.31 1.35 -2.56
C GLN A 140 -4.60 1.80 -3.25
N PRO A 141 -5.67 0.99 -3.23
CA PRO A 141 -6.94 1.35 -3.83
C PRO A 141 -7.54 2.59 -3.16
N LEU A 142 -7.78 3.65 -3.92
CA LEU A 142 -8.45 4.83 -3.41
C LEU A 142 -9.96 4.62 -3.45
N SER A 143 -10.59 4.64 -2.28
CA SER A 143 -12.06 4.59 -2.19
C SER A 143 -12.66 5.96 -2.46
N VAL A 144 -12.63 6.41 -3.72
CA VAL A 144 -13.37 7.60 -4.12
C VAL A 144 -14.80 7.19 -4.44
N GLN A 145 -15.77 7.66 -3.66
CA GLN A 145 -17.18 7.66 -4.07
C GLN A 145 -17.34 8.71 -5.18
N ALA A 146 -16.90 8.36 -6.38
CA ALA A 146 -17.26 9.10 -7.58
C ALA A 146 -18.73 8.77 -7.89
N GLN A 147 -19.51 9.81 -8.17
CA GLN A 147 -20.94 9.74 -8.44
C GLN A 147 -21.24 8.68 -9.51
N GLU A 148 -22.23 7.84 -9.23
CA GLU A 148 -22.77 6.81 -10.13
C GLU A 148 -21.74 5.79 -10.64
N GLY A 149 -21.55 4.74 -9.84
CA GLY A 149 -21.14 3.44 -10.36
C GLY A 149 -19.65 3.15 -10.29
N VAL A 150 -19.32 2.41 -9.22
CA VAL A 150 -18.34 1.32 -9.22
C VAL A 150 -16.93 1.65 -8.72
N ASN A 151 -16.76 1.56 -7.39
CA ASN A 151 -15.48 1.38 -6.71
C ASN A 151 -15.22 -0.12 -6.52
N ILE A 152 -14.37 -0.72 -7.37
CA ILE A 152 -14.13 -2.18 -7.42
C ILE A 152 -12.70 -2.59 -7.02
N ALA A 153 -11.83 -1.62 -6.71
CA ALA A 153 -10.44 -1.92 -6.41
C ALA A 153 -10.23 -2.90 -5.23
N VAL A 154 -11.24 -3.04 -4.36
CA VAL A 154 -11.28 -3.95 -3.20
C VAL A 154 -11.22 -5.45 -3.57
N GLY A 155 -11.58 -5.83 -4.80
CA GLY A 155 -11.47 -7.24 -5.23
C GLY A 155 -10.28 -7.52 -6.14
N ILE A 156 -9.48 -6.55 -6.53
CA ILE A 156 -8.37 -6.86 -7.43
C ILE A 156 -7.27 -7.55 -6.64
N ALA A 157 -6.87 -8.73 -7.09
CA ALA A 157 -5.83 -9.54 -6.44
C ALA A 157 -4.53 -9.57 -7.25
N GLU A 158 -4.59 -9.28 -8.55
CA GLU A 158 -3.44 -9.34 -9.43
C GLU A 158 -3.56 -8.39 -10.62
N ILE A 159 -2.53 -7.58 -10.84
CA ILE A 159 -2.37 -6.71 -12.02
C ILE A 159 -0.99 -6.96 -12.62
N GLU A 160 -0.91 -6.96 -13.93
CA GLU A 160 0.35 -6.82 -14.66
C GLU A 160 0.36 -5.46 -15.36
N LEU A 161 1.38 -4.64 -15.09
CA LEU A 161 1.57 -3.32 -15.71
C LEU A 161 2.79 -3.34 -16.62
N ARG A 162 2.68 -2.63 -17.74
CA ARG A 162 3.72 -2.43 -18.74
C ARG A 162 3.81 -0.95 -19.08
N SER A 163 5.04 -0.46 -19.20
CA SER A 163 5.32 0.91 -19.60
C SER A 163 5.12 1.08 -21.11
N THR A 164 4.64 2.25 -21.51
CA THR A 164 4.67 2.68 -22.92
C THR A 164 5.98 3.38 -23.29
N ALA A 165 6.76 3.80 -22.30
CA ALA A 165 8.11 4.30 -22.49
C ALA A 165 9.06 3.11 -22.73
N ASN A 166 9.68 3.06 -23.92
CA ASN A 166 10.73 2.10 -24.29
C ASN A 166 12.10 2.55 -23.78
#